data_AF-A0A961MJ96-F1
#
_entry.id   AF-A0A961MJ96-F1
#
_cell.length_a   1.000
_cell.length_b   1.000
_cell.length_c   1.000
_cell.angle_alpha   90.00
_cell.angle_beta   90.00
_cell.angle_gamma   90.00
#
_symmetry.space_group_name_H-M   'P 1'
#
loop_
_entity.id
_entity.type
_entity.pdbx_description
1 polymer ?
#
loop_
_entity_poly.entity_id
_entity_poly.type
_entity_poly.pdbx_seq_one_letter_code
_entity_poly.pdbx_strand_id
1 'polypeptide(L)' 'VEQAARGLGITLLRLDTNSALPEAAALYRATGWIGIARFNDDPYPDLFFEKRLGPGPGPRAQE' A
#
# COMPACT_ATOMS: atom_id res chain seq x y z
N VAL A 1 4.66 7.30 -5.36
CA VAL A 1 3.83 6.08 -5.54
C VAL A 1 2.34 6.39 -5.49
N GLU A 2 1.77 6.86 -4.37
CA GLU A 2 0.30 7.05 -4.24
C GLU A 2 -0.31 8.02 -5.27
N GLN A 3 0.37 9.12 -5.61
CA GLN A 3 -0.11 10.06 -6.64
C GLN A 3 -0.09 9.45 -8.05
N ALA A 4 0.95 8.66 -8.37
CA ALA A 4 1.01 7.95 -9.64
C ALA A 4 -0.07 6.86 -9.72
N ALA A 5 -0.26 6.11 -8.63
CA ALA A 5 -1.31 5.09 -8.53
C ALA A 5 -2.71 5.71 -8.73
N ARG A 6 -2.98 6.85 -8.08
CA ARG A 6 -4.17 7.67 -8.31
C ARG A 6 -4.35 8.08 -9.77
N GLY A 7 -3.29 8.56 -10.42
CA GLY A 7 -3.31 8.93 -11.84
C GLY A 7 -3.58 7.75 -12.79
N LEU A 8 -3.28 6.52 -12.35
CA LEU A 8 -3.59 5.28 -13.06
C LEU A 8 -4.96 4.68 -12.70
N GLY A 9 -5.77 5.37 -11.88
CA GLY A 9 -7.06 4.85 -11.42
C GLY A 9 -6.96 3.72 -10.39
N ILE A 10 -5.79 3.49 -9.79
CA ILE A 10 -5.60 2.50 -8.73
C ILE A 10 -6.20 3.05 -7.44
N THR A 11 -7.14 2.30 -6.85
CA THR A 11 -7.86 2.66 -5.62
C THR A 11 -7.40 1.88 -4.39
N LEU A 12 -6.59 0.83 -4.58
CA LEU A 12 -6.11 -0.04 -3.52
C LEU A 12 -4.63 -0.35 -3.72
N LEU A 13 -3.84 -0.08 -2.68
CA LEU A 13 -2.46 -0.54 -2.58
C LEU A 13 -2.38 -1.69 -1.59
N ARG A 14 -1.52 -2.66 -1.87
CA ARG A 14 -1.15 -3.73 -0.95
C ARG A 14 0.35 -3.76 -0.82
N LEU A 15 0.83 -4.05 0.39
CA LEU A 15 2.25 -4.28 0.65
C LEU A 15 2.40 -5.42 1.64
N ASP A 16 3.53 -6.09 1.55
CA ASP A 16 3.97 -7.10 2.49
C ASP A 16 5.31 -6.68 3.11
N THR A 17 5.57 -7.12 4.33
CA THR A 17 6.82 -6.86 5.04
C THR A 17 7.12 -7.99 6.02
N ASN A 18 8.36 -8.02 6.52
CA ASN A 18 8.80 -9.02 7.47
C ASN A 18 8.67 -8.48 8.91
N SER A 19 8.22 -9.32 9.84
CA SER A 19 8.12 -8.97 11.27
C SER A 19 9.47 -8.68 11.94
N ALA A 20 10.58 -9.09 11.32
CA ALA A 20 11.95 -8.71 11.69
C ALA A 20 12.27 -7.22 11.41
N LEU A 21 11.39 -6.48 10.74
CA LEU A 21 11.52 -5.04 10.47
C LEU A 21 10.45 -4.23 11.24
N PRO A 22 10.57 -4.12 12.57
CA PRO A 22 9.53 -3.53 13.41
C PRO A 22 9.27 -2.06 13.10
N GLU A 23 10.28 -1.29 12.67
CA GLU A 23 10.14 0.11 12.27
C GLU A 23 9.29 0.26 11.01
N ALA A 24 9.43 -0.66 10.05
CA ALA A 24 8.61 -0.65 8.84
C ALA A 24 7.14 -0.95 9.19
N ALA A 25 6.89 -1.98 10.00
CA ALA A 25 5.56 -2.31 10.47
C ALA A 25 4.90 -1.15 11.24
N ALA A 26 5.65 -0.47 12.11
CA ALA A 26 5.18 0.71 12.84
C ALA A 26 4.85 1.87 11.90
N LEU A 27 5.71 2.14 10.92
CA LEU A 27 5.49 3.17 9.91
C LEU A 27 4.19 2.93 9.12
N TYR A 28 3.94 1.70 8.67
CA TYR A 28 2.73 1.40 7.90
C TYR A 28 1.47 1.60 8.75
N ARG A 29 1.46 1.11 9.99
CA ARG A 29 0.34 1.32 10.92
C ARG A 29 0.07 2.81 11.18
N ALA A 30 1.14 3.61 11.34
CA ALA A 30 1.02 5.04 11.59
C ALA A 30 0.57 5.84 10.34
N THR A 31 0.84 5.35 9.14
CA THR A 31 0.56 6.04 7.87
C THR A 31 -0.76 5.63 7.19
N GLY A 32 -1.64 4.99 7.97
CA GLY A 32 -3.00 4.65 7.56
C GLY A 32 -3.11 3.35 6.76
N TRP A 33 -2.12 2.47 6.84
CA TRP A 33 -2.25 1.11 6.34
C TRP A 33 -2.97 0.22 7.36
N ILE A 34 -3.80 -0.68 6.85
CA ILE A 34 -4.60 -1.62 7.64
C ILE A 34 -4.04 -3.02 7.45
N GLY A 35 -3.79 -3.73 8.56
CA GLY A 35 -3.34 -5.11 8.51
C GLY A 35 -4.39 -6.03 7.90
N ILE A 36 -3.98 -6.90 6.99
CA ILE A 36 -4.84 -7.87 6.30
C ILE A 36 -4.26 -9.28 6.38
N ALA A 37 -5.06 -10.26 5.98
CA ALA A 37 -4.54 -11.60 5.71
C ALA A 37 -3.55 -11.56 4.53
N ARG A 38 -2.69 -12.58 4.49
CA ARG A 38 -1.76 -12.86 3.39
C ARG A 38 -2.48 -12.76 2.04
N PHE A 39 -1.95 -11.92 1.14
CA PHE A 39 -2.53 -11.71 -0.19
C PHE A 39 -1.71 -12.34 -1.33
N ASN A 40 -0.51 -12.85 -1.04
CA ASN A 40 0.40 -13.48 -1.99
C ASN A 40 0.99 -14.78 -1.42
N ASP A 41 1.67 -15.54 -2.26
CA ASP A 41 2.27 -16.83 -1.90
C ASP A 41 3.76 -16.71 -1.50
N ASP A 42 4.28 -15.49 -1.29
CA ASP A 42 5.71 -15.31 -0.99
C ASP A 42 6.03 -15.81 0.44
N PRO A 43 6.96 -16.76 0.63
CA PRO A 43 7.16 -17.39 1.93
C PRO A 43 7.86 -16.50 2.97
N TYR A 44 8.44 -15.37 2.57
CA TYR A 44 9.29 -14.55 3.44
C TYR A 44 8.56 -13.49 4.27
N PRO A 45 7.62 -12.69 3.73
CA PRO A 45 6.85 -11.76 4.54
C PRO A 45 5.81 -12.50 5.36
N ASP A 46 5.56 -11.99 6.56
CA ASP A 46 4.52 -12.50 7.47
C ASP A 46 3.51 -11.41 7.85
N LEU A 47 3.81 -10.15 7.52
CA LEU A 47 2.93 -9.02 7.76
C LEU A 47 2.43 -8.45 6.43
N PHE A 48 1.12 -8.29 6.32
CA PHE A 48 0.44 -7.84 5.11
C PHE A 48 -0.45 -6.66 5.42
N PHE A 49 -0.47 -5.69 4.52
CA PHE A 49 -1.21 -4.45 4.72
C PHE A 49 -1.88 -3.98 3.43
N GLU A 50 -3.01 -3.30 3.58
CA GLU A 50 -3.64 -2.54 2.50
C GLU A 50 -3.82 -1.07 2.83
N LYS A 51 -3.85 -0.23 1.80
CA LYS A 51 -4.23 1.18 1.91
C LYS A 51 -5.13 1.56 0.77
N ARG A 52 -6.29 2.12 1.11
CA ARG A 52 -7.25 2.64 0.13
C ARG A 52 -6.80 4.03 -0.30
N LEU A 53 -6.66 4.21 -1.60
CA LEU A 53 -6.45 5.51 -2.20
C LEU A 53 -7.84 6.09 -2.52
N GLY A 54 -8.16 7.23 -1.89
CA GLY A 54 -9.28 8.05 -2.35
C GLY A 54 -9.08 8.46 -3.82
N PRO A 55 -10.16 8.87 -4.50
CA PRO A 55 -10.11 9.24 -5.91
C PRO A 55 -8.99 10.26 -6.13
N GLY A 56 -8.11 9.94 -7.08
CA GLY A 56 -7.10 10.87 -7.52
C GLY A 56 -7.73 12.02 -8.29
N PRO A 57 -7.12 13.22 -8.31
CA PRO A 57 -7.30 14.07 -9.47
C PRO A 57 -6.87 13.21 -10.67
N GLY A 58 -7.77 13.01 -11.64
CA GLY A 58 -7.47 12.26 -12.86
C GLY A 58 -6.18 12.77 -13.50
N PRO A 59 -5.53 11.98 -14.39
CA PRO A 59 -4.32 12.41 -15.05
C PRO A 59 -4.57 13.80 -15.66
N ARG A 60 -3.84 14.83 -15.18
CA ARG A 60 -3.87 16.14 -15.84
C ARG A 60 -3.40 15.87 -17.27
N ALA A 61 -4.31 16.04 -18.22
CA ALA A 61 -3.96 16.02 -19.64
C ALA A 61 -2.76 16.95 -19.79
N GLN A 62 -1.59 16.39 -20.12
CA GLN A 62 -0.45 17.18 -20.49
C GLN A 62 -0.82 17.82 -21.83
N GLU A 63 -0.98 19.13 -21.82
CA GLU A 63 -1.10 19.98 -23.01
C GLU A 63 0.23 20.04 -23.77
#